data_AF-A0A5N9G3R1-F1
#
_entry.id   AF-A0A5N9G3R1-F1
#
_cell.length_a   1.000
_cell.length_b   1.000
_cell.length_c   1.000
_cell.angle_alpha   90.00
_cell.angle_beta   90.00
_cell.angle_gamma   90.00
#
_symmetry.space_group_name_H-M   'P 1'
#
loop_
_entity.id
_entity.type
_entity.pdbx_description
1 polymer ?
#
loop_
_entity_poly.entity_id
_entity_poly.type
_entity_poly.pdbx_seq_one_letter_code
_entity_poly.pdbx_strand_id
1 'polypeptide(L)'
;MASSISAKRAVGYLRVSSTGQTGGRHSSLETQKARYLEYCDRNELIPGSTYTDVVSGRRDDRREYNNMVENVLQGGADVVVVQFLDRFGRNPKEILRRYWELEEHSVSVVATDEDLTEELLLLAKAGIAGAETRRTSE
;
A
#
# COMPACT_ATOMS: atom_id res chain seq x y z
N MET A 1 2.69 -0.13 -35.92
CA MET A 1 2.77 0.76 -34.75
C MET A 1 3.46 -0.02 -33.65
N ALA A 2 4.75 0.24 -33.42
CA ALA A 2 5.45 -0.34 -32.28
C ALA A 2 4.89 0.31 -31.02
N SER A 3 4.17 -0.44 -30.19
CA SER A 3 3.85 0.00 -28.84
C SER A 3 5.18 0.07 -28.10
N SER A 4 5.71 1.28 -27.88
CA SER A 4 6.83 1.43 -26.96
C SER A 4 6.27 1.10 -25.59
N ILE A 5 6.70 -0.01 -25.00
CA ILE A 5 6.45 -0.30 -23.60
C ILE A 5 7.25 0.74 -22.83
N SER A 6 6.61 1.87 -22.48
CA SER A 6 7.20 2.83 -21.56
C SER A 6 7.32 2.13 -20.23
N ALA A 7 8.52 2.16 -19.63
CA ALA A 7 8.71 1.62 -18.30
C ALA A 7 7.73 2.30 -17.32
N LYS A 8 7.08 1.47 -16.49
CA LYS A 8 6.08 1.92 -15.52
C LYS A 8 6.76 2.72 -14.41
N ARG A 9 6.13 3.79 -13.94
CA ARG A 9 6.60 4.60 -12.81
C ARG A 9 6.05 4.03 -11.51
N ALA A 10 6.89 3.91 -10.49
CA ALA A 10 6.52 3.41 -9.18
C ALA A 10 6.74 4.44 -8.08
N VAL A 11 5.83 4.55 -7.12
CA VAL A 11 6.00 5.35 -5.89
C VAL A 11 6.03 4.44 -4.68
N GLY A 12 6.80 4.82 -3.66
CA GLY A 12 6.88 4.09 -2.40
C GLY A 12 6.03 4.75 -1.31
N TYR A 13 5.30 3.97 -0.52
CA TYR A 13 4.65 4.47 0.70
C TYR A 13 5.22 3.82 1.95
N LEU A 14 5.76 4.66 2.83
CA LEU A 14 6.48 4.27 4.03
C LEU A 14 5.75 4.79 5.26
N ARG A 15 5.60 3.94 6.28
CA ARG A 15 4.94 4.34 7.52
C ARG A 15 5.57 3.70 8.74
N VAL A 16 5.71 4.49 9.81
CA VAL A 16 6.16 4.03 11.13
C VAL A 16 5.37 4.71 12.24
N SER A 17 5.15 4.01 13.37
CA SER A 17 4.49 4.54 14.56
C SER A 17 5.51 5.01 15.59
N SER A 18 6.03 6.23 15.46
CA SER A 18 7.06 6.87 16.31
C SER A 18 8.36 6.07 16.53
N THR A 19 9.43 6.78 16.88
CA THR A 19 10.83 6.35 16.83
C THR A 19 11.29 5.28 17.84
N GLY A 20 10.40 4.55 18.54
CA GLY A 20 10.83 3.76 19.71
C GLY A 20 9.96 2.60 20.19
N GLN A 21 9.17 1.95 19.35
CA GLN A 21 8.34 0.82 19.78
C GLN A 21 8.87 -0.53 19.33
N THR A 22 10.15 -0.84 19.57
CA THR A 22 10.89 -2.10 19.28
C THR A 22 10.21 -3.38 19.80
N GLY A 23 9.06 -3.73 19.23
CA GLY A 23 8.28 -4.93 19.50
C GLY A 23 7.45 -5.30 18.28
N GLY A 24 7.77 -6.45 17.66
CA GLY A 24 7.00 -7.14 16.61
C GLY A 24 7.03 -6.50 15.22
N ARG A 25 7.83 -7.04 14.29
CA ARG A 25 7.93 -6.64 12.85
C ARG A 25 8.40 -5.19 12.60
N HIS A 26 9.53 -4.83 13.21
CA HIS A 26 10.16 -3.52 13.02
C HIS A 26 10.76 -3.40 11.64
N SER A 27 10.05 -2.75 10.72
CA SER A 27 10.66 -2.22 9.51
C SER A 27 10.88 -0.72 9.64
N SER A 28 12.14 -0.33 9.78
CA SER A 28 12.55 1.06 9.76
C SER A 28 12.17 1.71 8.42
N LEU A 29 12.13 3.05 8.39
CA LEU A 29 11.95 3.77 7.12
C LEU A 29 13.04 3.40 6.11
N GLU A 30 14.28 3.20 6.57
CA GLU A 30 15.40 2.76 5.73
C GLU A 30 15.15 1.37 5.12
N THR A 31 14.66 0.41 5.90
CA THR A 31 14.33 -0.92 5.39
C THR A 31 13.19 -0.86 4.39
N GLN A 32 12.13 -0.09 4.66
CA GLN A 32 11.01 0.09 3.73
C GLN A 32 11.48 0.74 2.42
N LYS A 33 12.35 1.76 2.50
CA LYS A 33 12.93 2.41 1.32
C LYS A 33 13.80 1.48 0.51
N ALA A 34 14.64 0.68 1.17
CA ALA A 34 15.48 -0.30 0.51
C ALA A 34 14.64 -1.34 -0.24
N ARG A 35 13.58 -1.86 0.39
CA ARG A 35 12.63 -2.79 -0.26
C ARG A 35 11.94 -2.20 -1.47
N TYR A 36 11.51 -0.95 -1.38
CA TYR A 36 10.93 -0.23 -2.51
C TYR A 36 11.90 -0.13 -3.70
N LEU A 37 13.14 0.29 -3.45
CA LEU A 37 14.15 0.45 -4.50
C LEU A 37 14.54 -0.91 -5.11
N GLU A 38 14.74 -1.93 -4.27
CA GLU A 38 15.01 -3.31 -4.71
C GLU A 38 13.87 -3.85 -5.57
N TYR A 39 12.62 -3.59 -5.21
CA TYR A 39 11.47 -4.00 -6.01
C TYR A 39 11.44 -3.29 -7.36
N CYS A 40 11.71 -1.99 -7.41
CA CYS A 40 11.74 -1.24 -8.67
C CYS A 40 12.84 -1.76 -9.60
N ASP A 41 14.05 -1.98 -9.08
CA ASP A 41 15.19 -2.50 -9.85
C ASP A 41 14.89 -3.88 -10.46
N ARG A 42 14.40 -4.82 -9.64
CA ARG A 42 14.08 -6.19 -10.09
C ARG A 42 12.95 -6.27 -11.12
N ASN A 43 12.06 -5.27 -11.17
CA ASN A 43 10.89 -5.27 -12.04
C ASN A 43 10.96 -4.20 -13.15
N GLU A 44 12.14 -3.62 -13.37
CA GLU A 44 12.38 -2.61 -14.42
C GLU A 44 11.42 -1.41 -14.33
N LEU A 45 11.08 -1.01 -13.10
CA LEU A 45 10.23 0.14 -12.81
C LEU A 45 11.07 1.40 -12.64
N ILE A 46 10.55 2.55 -13.07
CA ILE A 46 11.17 3.86 -12.83
C ILE A 46 10.80 4.30 -11.40
N PRO A 47 11.76 4.38 -10.46
CA PRO A 47 11.46 4.84 -9.11
C PRO A 47 11.15 6.35 -9.13
N GLY A 48 9.99 6.71 -8.58
CA GLY A 48 9.55 8.07 -8.31
C GLY A 48 9.69 8.45 -6.82
N SER A 49 8.77 9.29 -6.36
CA SER A 49 8.78 9.80 -4.99
C SER A 49 8.42 8.73 -3.96
N THR A 50 9.00 8.85 -2.77
CA THR A 50 8.55 8.14 -1.56
C THR A 50 7.70 9.05 -0.69
N TYR A 51 6.53 8.59 -0.29
CA TYR A 51 5.60 9.27 0.62
C TYR A 51 5.75 8.65 2.01
N THR A 52 6.04 9.47 3.02
CA THR A 52 6.43 8.98 4.35
C THR A 52 5.59 9.61 5.44
N ASP A 53 4.83 8.77 6.17
CA ASP A 53 4.09 9.20 7.35
C ASP A 53 4.75 8.66 8.64
N VAL A 54 5.13 9.57 9.54
CA VAL A 54 5.61 9.25 10.89
C VAL A 54 4.49 9.52 11.88
N VAL A 55 3.82 8.45 12.31
CA VAL A 55 2.63 8.55 13.17
C VAL A 55 3.06 8.61 14.63
N SER A 56 2.84 9.73 15.31
CA SER A 56 3.09 9.87 16.76
C SER A 56 1.79 10.10 17.52
N GLY A 57 1.53 9.30 18.56
CA GLY A 57 0.40 9.52 19.47
C GLY A 57 -0.99 9.35 18.81
N ARG A 58 -1.98 10.11 19.29
CA ARG A 58 -3.40 9.97 18.90
C ARG A 58 -3.80 10.67 17.61
N ARG A 59 -2.93 11.52 17.03
CA ARG A 59 -3.22 12.20 15.76
C ARG A 59 -2.34 11.63 14.66
N ASP A 60 -3.02 10.92 13.77
CA ASP A 60 -2.49 10.21 12.62
C ASP A 60 -3.17 10.84 11.40
N ASP A 61 -2.61 11.94 10.89
CA ASP A 61 -3.20 12.71 9.79
C ASP A 61 -2.86 12.17 8.39
N ARG A 62 -1.97 11.17 8.30
CA ARG A 62 -1.64 10.41 7.06
C ARG A 62 -1.59 11.29 5.82
N ARG A 63 -0.96 12.45 5.96
CA ARG A 63 -0.98 13.48 4.92
C ARG A 63 -0.28 12.96 3.67
N GLU A 64 0.85 12.28 3.85
CA GLU A 64 1.62 11.78 2.71
C GLU A 64 0.93 10.60 2.02
N TYR A 65 0.16 9.78 2.74
CA TYR A 65 -0.72 8.79 2.12
C TYR A 65 -1.76 9.41 1.20
N ASN A 66 -2.40 10.49 1.64
CA ASN A 66 -3.42 11.17 0.83
C ASN A 66 -2.78 11.86 -0.38
N ASN A 67 -1.63 12.51 -0.20
CA ASN A 67 -0.84 13.09 -1.30
C ASN A 67 -0.44 12.03 -2.33
N MET A 68 0.00 10.84 -1.87
CA MET A 68 0.30 9.72 -2.75
C MET A 68 -0.91 9.31 -3.57
N VAL A 69 -2.06 9.12 -2.92
CA VAL A 69 -3.27 8.66 -3.62
C VAL A 69 -3.69 9.69 -4.66
N GLU A 70 -3.72 10.98 -4.30
CA GLU A 70 -4.04 12.04 -5.24
C GLU A 70 -3.07 12.04 -6.44
N ASN A 71 -1.76 11.92 -6.18
CA ASN A 71 -0.75 11.87 -7.21
C ASN A 71 -0.95 10.70 -8.18
N VAL A 72 -1.22 9.48 -7.67
CA VAL A 72 -1.39 8.31 -8.55
C VAL A 72 -2.71 8.35 -9.30
N LEU A 73 -3.80 8.85 -8.69
CA LEU A 73 -5.09 9.03 -9.38
C LEU A 73 -5.01 10.10 -10.48
N GLN A 74 -4.10 11.07 -10.36
CA GLN A 74 -3.81 12.06 -11.41
C GLN A 74 -2.81 11.54 -12.48
N GLY A 75 -2.44 10.26 -12.44
CA GLY A 75 -1.52 9.65 -13.40
C GLY A 75 -0.03 9.89 -13.11
N GLY A 76 0.30 10.31 -11.88
CA GLY A 76 1.70 10.53 -11.45
C GLY A 76 2.54 9.25 -11.45
N ALA A 77 1.94 8.10 -11.16
CA ALA A 77 2.60 6.80 -11.19
C ALA A 77 1.62 5.66 -11.51
N ASP A 78 2.17 4.52 -11.94
CA ASP A 78 1.42 3.33 -12.36
C ASP A 78 1.45 2.23 -11.29
N VAL A 79 2.38 2.32 -10.32
CA VAL A 79 2.58 1.31 -9.27
C VAL A 79 2.78 1.97 -7.91
N VAL A 80 2.05 1.52 -6.91
CA VAL A 80 2.26 1.84 -5.49
C VAL A 80 2.93 0.65 -4.82
N VAL A 81 4.11 0.87 -4.25
CA VAL A 81 4.87 -0.16 -3.54
C VAL A 81 4.85 0.13 -2.05
N VAL A 82 4.43 -0.86 -1.27
CA VAL A 82 4.52 -0.89 0.19
C VAL A 82 5.30 -2.12 0.62
N GLN A 83 5.87 -2.12 1.81
CA GLN A 83 6.53 -3.33 2.29
C GLN A 83 5.54 -4.42 2.73
N PHE A 84 4.55 -4.00 3.52
CA PHE A 84 3.48 -4.84 4.05
C PHE A 84 2.14 -4.15 3.77
N LEU A 85 1.07 -4.92 3.59
CA LEU A 85 -0.26 -4.41 3.29
C LEU A 85 -0.82 -3.54 4.42
N ASP A 86 -0.40 -3.81 5.66
CA ASP A 86 -0.73 -2.98 6.83
C ASP A 86 -0.17 -1.55 6.71
N ARG A 87 0.81 -1.27 5.83
CA ARG A 87 1.27 0.09 5.54
C ARG A 87 0.25 0.78 4.64
N PHE A 88 -0.33 0.08 3.67
CA PHE A 88 -1.24 0.66 2.69
C PHE A 88 -2.57 1.16 3.29
N GLY A 89 -3.11 0.54 4.35
CA GLY A 89 -4.36 1.00 4.97
C GLY A 89 -4.46 0.65 6.45
N ARG A 90 -5.38 1.29 7.17
CA ARG A 90 -5.53 1.08 8.63
C ARG A 90 -6.46 -0.06 9.01
N ASN A 91 -7.35 -0.44 8.10
CA ASN A 91 -8.33 -1.48 8.35
C ASN A 91 -8.71 -2.18 7.04
N PRO A 92 -9.24 -3.42 7.12
CA PRO A 92 -9.60 -4.21 5.94
C PRO A 92 -10.50 -3.49 4.93
N LYS A 93 -11.50 -2.75 5.42
CA LYS A 93 -12.47 -2.04 4.56
C LYS A 93 -11.78 -0.92 3.77
N GLU A 94 -10.91 -0.16 4.40
CA GLU A 94 -10.13 0.88 3.74
C GLU A 94 -9.17 0.29 2.68
N ILE A 95 -8.47 -0.79 3.04
CA ILE A 95 -7.53 -1.49 2.15
C ILE A 95 -8.23 -1.95 0.88
N LEU A 96 -9.33 -2.72 1.01
CA LEU A 96 -10.08 -3.25 -0.13
C LEU A 96 -10.63 -2.13 -1.01
N ARG A 97 -11.25 -1.11 -0.39
CA ARG A 97 -11.80 0.04 -1.11
C ARG A 97 -10.73 0.75 -1.93
N ARG A 98 -9.58 1.06 -1.33
CA ARG A 98 -8.51 1.79 -2.01
C ARG A 98 -7.83 0.94 -3.07
N TYR A 99 -7.65 -0.35 -2.82
CA TYR A 99 -7.08 -1.28 -3.80
C TYR A 99 -7.90 -1.27 -5.09
N TRP A 100 -9.23 -1.45 -4.99
CA TRP A 100 -10.10 -1.43 -6.17
C TRP A 100 -10.16 -0.06 -6.85
N GLU A 101 -10.21 1.03 -6.07
CA GLU A 101 -10.18 2.39 -6.62
C GLU A 101 -8.92 2.64 -7.47
N LEU A 102 -7.75 2.19 -7.01
CA LEU A 102 -6.50 2.34 -7.75
C LEU A 102 -6.44 1.43 -8.98
N GLU A 103 -6.88 0.18 -8.87
CA GLU A 103 -6.94 -0.76 -10.00
C GLU A 103 -7.87 -0.27 -11.12
N GLU A 104 -9.02 0.33 -10.77
CA GLU A 104 -9.93 0.98 -11.73
C GLU A 104 -9.26 2.13 -12.50
N HIS A 105 -8.23 2.75 -11.91
CA HIS A 105 -7.40 3.79 -12.52
C HIS A 105 -6.12 3.23 -13.16
N SER A 106 -6.02 1.91 -13.35
CA SER A 106 -4.83 1.22 -13.89
C SER A 106 -3.56 1.40 -13.04
N VAL A 107 -3.72 1.65 -11.74
CA VAL A 107 -2.63 1.75 -10.76
C VAL A 107 -2.57 0.46 -9.94
N SER A 108 -1.47 -0.27 -10.04
CA SER A 108 -1.27 -1.51 -9.27
C SER A 108 -0.70 -1.23 -7.88
N VAL A 109 -1.16 -1.96 -6.88
CA VAL A 109 -0.59 -1.95 -5.52
C VAL A 109 0.22 -3.21 -5.32
N VAL A 110 1.40 -3.12 -4.69
CA VAL A 110 2.27 -4.27 -4.41
C VAL A 110 2.79 -4.21 -2.97
N ALA A 111 2.78 -5.37 -2.29
CA ALA A 111 3.50 -5.59 -1.05
C ALA A 111 4.80 -6.37 -1.33
N THR A 112 5.95 -5.92 -0.82
CA THR A 112 7.24 -6.58 -1.12
C THR A 112 7.50 -7.84 -0.29
N ASP A 113 6.90 -7.92 0.90
CA ASP A 113 7.18 -8.98 1.89
C ASP A 113 5.94 -9.85 2.17
N GLU A 114 4.84 -9.69 1.40
CA GLU A 114 3.57 -10.43 1.55
C GLU A 114 2.98 -10.80 0.17
N ASP A 115 2.25 -11.92 0.08
CA ASP A 115 1.44 -12.24 -1.08
C ASP A 115 0.13 -11.45 -1.02
N LEU A 116 0.04 -10.43 -1.88
CA LEU A 116 -1.11 -9.54 -1.90
C LEU A 116 -2.42 -10.27 -2.25
N THR A 117 -2.37 -11.31 -3.06
CA THR A 117 -3.58 -12.07 -3.46
C THR A 117 -4.14 -12.83 -2.27
N GLU A 118 -3.27 -13.52 -1.53
CA GLU A 118 -3.67 -14.25 -0.32
C GLU A 118 -4.22 -13.31 0.75
N GLU A 119 -3.54 -12.18 0.98
CA GLU A 119 -3.98 -11.17 1.94
C GLU A 119 -5.34 -10.56 1.57
N LEU A 120 -5.53 -10.12 0.32
CA LEU A 120 -6.82 -9.57 -0.12
C LEU A 120 -7.94 -10.61 -0.02
N LEU A 121 -7.67 -11.88 -0.35
CA LEU A 121 -8.63 -12.97 -0.21
C LEU A 121 -9.01 -13.19 1.27
N LEU A 122 -8.04 -13.15 2.18
CA LEU A 122 -8.29 -13.27 3.61
C LEU A 122 -9.16 -12.11 4.13
N LEU A 123 -8.85 -10.88 3.74
CA LEU A 123 -9.64 -9.70 4.10
C LEU A 123 -11.09 -9.80 3.58
N ALA A 124 -11.27 -10.26 2.35
CA ALA A 124 -12.59 -10.46 1.75
C ALA A 124 -13.40 -11.53 2.50
N LYS A 125 -12.79 -12.70 2.80
CA LYS A 125 -13.42 -13.78 3.57
C LYS A 125 -13.83 -13.33 4.97
N ALA A 126 -12.96 -12.60 5.67
CA ALA A 126 -13.27 -12.07 7.00
C ALA A 126 -14.43 -11.06 6.94
N GLY A 127 -14.49 -10.23 5.90
CA GLY A 127 -15.59 -9.31 5.66
C GLY A 127 -16.92 -10.02 5.44
N ILE A 128 -16.93 -11.10 4.65
CA ILE A 128 -18.12 -11.92 4.38
C ILE A 128 -18.59 -12.62 5.66
N ALA A 129 -17.70 -13.33 6.35
CA ALA A 129 -18.03 -14.04 7.59
C ALA A 129 -18.64 -13.09 8.64
N GLY A 130 -18.04 -11.90 8.82
CA GLY A 130 -18.58 -10.88 9.72
C GLY A 130 -19.94 -10.30 9.29
N ALA A 131 -20.24 -10.27 7.99
CA ALA A 131 -21.56 -9.87 7.49
C ALA A 131 -22.59 -10.99 7.68
N GLU A 132 -22.21 -12.24 7.48
CA GLU A 132 -23.07 -13.42 7.69
C GLU A 132 -23.46 -13.56 9.15
N THR A 133 -22.52 -13.42 10.10
CA THR A 133 -22.82 -13.47 11.54
C THR A 133 -23.85 -12.41 11.96
N ARG A 134 -23.78 -11.19 11.41
CA ARG A 134 -24.78 -10.14 11.69
C ARG A 134 -26.17 -10.51 11.19
N ARG A 135 -26.27 -11.16 10.02
CA ARG A 135 -27.54 -11.59 9.43
C ARG A 135 -28.20 -12.75 10.17
N THR A 136 -27.43 -13.68 10.73
CA THR A 136 -27.98 -14.81 11.54
C THR A 136 -28.27 -14.43 12.99
N SER A 137 -27.80 -13.27 13.44
CA SER A 137 -28.07 -12.73 14.79
C SER A 137 -29.30 -11.82 14.83
N GLU A 138 -29.92 -11.53 13.68
CA GLU A 138 -31.19 -10.80 13.50
C GLU A 138 -32.35 -11.79 13.28
#